data_AF-A0AAJ1XCT7-F1
#
_entry.id   AF-A0AAJ1XCT7-F1
#
_cell.length_a   1.000
_cell.length_b   1.000
_cell.length_c   1.000
_cell.angle_alpha   90.00
_cell.angle_beta   90.00
_cell.angle_gamma   90.00
#
_symmetry.space_group_name_H-M   'P 1'
#
loop_
_entity.id
_entity.type
_entity.pdbx_description
1 polymer ?
#
loop_
_entity_poly.entity_id
_entity_poly.type
_entity_poly.pdbx_seq_one_letter_code
_entity_poly.pdbx_strand_id
1 'polypeptide(L)'
;MTFDKELFAELLSKAKGDDRSINKYAAEIDISPAHISRLLRKLIDAAPSPETIGKFAQGAYNGVTYEMLMQAAGHIIKETDPIESVNSSWKCDSNLEKEFLQILISELYQNEYEWTIEKSKGRYYIPDVTIRLKNSEYSTWYIELKSSHSVQLHDFYRLYGAITTLDLTADTKFSIAVDSIEAFDHLIKTPPISLRA
;
A
#
# COMPACT_ATOMS: atom_id res chain seq x y z
N MET A 1 -23.46 -12.07 9.02
CA MET A 1 -22.49 -11.34 9.88
C MET A 1 -21.96 -12.36 10.86
N THR A 2 -20.73 -12.81 10.61
CA THR A 2 -20.10 -13.89 11.39
C THR A 2 -18.78 -13.35 11.89
N PHE A 3 -18.51 -13.53 13.18
CA PHE A 3 -17.24 -13.17 13.77
C PHE A 3 -16.16 -14.12 13.24
N ASP A 4 -15.16 -13.60 12.53
CA ASP A 4 -14.02 -14.35 12.06
C ASP A 4 -12.91 -14.29 13.12
N LYS A 5 -12.94 -15.25 14.05
CA LYS A 5 -12.01 -15.31 15.18
C LYS A 5 -10.58 -15.63 14.76
N GLU A 6 -10.39 -16.31 13.63
CA GLU A 6 -9.09 -16.59 13.04
C GLU A 6 -8.45 -15.30 12.53
N LEU A 7 -9.14 -14.57 11.65
CA LEU A 7 -8.67 -13.31 11.09
C LEU A 7 -8.49 -12.25 12.17
N PHE A 8 -9.41 -12.18 13.13
CA PHE A 8 -9.33 -11.24 14.23
C PHE A 8 -8.10 -11.49 15.12
N ALA A 9 -7.78 -12.76 15.43
CA ALA A 9 -6.60 -13.11 16.21
C ALA A 9 -5.29 -12.75 15.49
N GLU A 10 -5.22 -12.94 14.17
CA GLU A 10 -4.06 -12.56 13.36
C GLU A 10 -3.84 -11.05 13.35
N LEU A 11 -4.91 -10.27 13.09
CA LEU A 11 -4.87 -8.82 13.13
C LEU A 11 -4.50 -8.30 14.52
N LEU A 12 -5.02 -8.91 15.58
CA LEU A 12 -4.69 -8.54 16.95
C LEU A 12 -3.23 -8.86 17.29
N SER A 13 -2.68 -9.97 16.78
CA SER A 13 -1.26 -10.31 16.94
C SER A 13 -0.37 -9.27 16.26
N LYS A 14 -0.73 -8.87 15.03
CA LYS A 14 -0.04 -7.80 14.29
C LYS A 14 -0.16 -6.45 15.01
N ALA A 15 -1.33 -6.11 15.53
CA ALA A 15 -1.58 -4.89 16.28
C ALA A 15 -0.73 -4.83 17.56
N LYS A 16 -0.55 -5.96 18.26
CA LYS A 16 0.38 -6.05 19.39
C LYS A 16 1.82 -5.74 18.95
N GLY A 17 2.22 -6.17 17.76
CA GLY A 17 3.59 -6.08 17.27
C GLY A 17 4.50 -7.15 17.88
N ASP A 18 5.58 -7.50 17.21
CA ASP A 18 6.42 -8.65 17.56
C ASP A 18 7.22 -8.42 18.85
N ASP A 19 7.61 -7.18 19.12
CA ASP A 19 8.48 -6.81 20.24
C ASP A 19 7.76 -6.56 21.57
N ARG A 20 6.42 -6.47 21.58
CA ARG A 20 5.64 -6.19 22.80
C ARG A 20 5.06 -7.46 23.42
N SER A 21 5.16 -7.58 24.74
CA SER A 21 4.42 -8.60 25.49
C SER A 21 2.93 -8.24 25.56
N ILE A 22 2.07 -9.25 25.75
CA ILE A 22 0.62 -9.05 25.92
C ILE A 22 0.33 -8.09 27.09
N ASN A 23 1.08 -8.20 28.19
CA ASN A 23 0.91 -7.36 29.37
C ASN A 23 1.24 -5.88 29.07
N LYS A 24 2.28 -5.62 28.28
CA LYS A 24 2.66 -4.26 27.89
C LYS A 24 1.60 -3.63 27.01
N TYR A 25 1.17 -4.35 25.98
CA TYR A 25 0.12 -3.89 25.07
C TYR A 25 -1.22 -3.65 25.79
N ALA A 26 -1.61 -4.58 26.67
CA ALA A 26 -2.79 -4.48 27.52
C ALA A 26 -2.81 -3.23 28.41
N ALA A 27 -1.66 -2.89 29.00
CA ALA A 27 -1.51 -1.71 29.85
C ALA A 27 -1.63 -0.40 29.06
N GLU A 28 -1.11 -0.37 27.82
CA GLU A 28 -1.15 0.82 26.95
C GLU A 28 -2.56 1.16 26.47
N ILE A 29 -3.41 0.15 26.24
CA ILE A 29 -4.77 0.33 25.72
C ILE A 29 -5.87 0.20 26.77
N ASP A 30 -5.50 0.05 28.05
CA ASP A 30 -6.43 -0.12 29.17
C ASP A 30 -7.43 -1.29 28.97
N ILE A 31 -6.89 -2.47 28.64
CA ILE A 31 -7.66 -3.73 28.50
C ILE A 31 -6.99 -4.83 29.30
N SER A 32 -7.77 -5.74 29.89
CA SER A 32 -7.21 -6.88 30.63
C SER A 32 -6.33 -7.79 29.73
N PRO A 33 -5.09 -8.12 30.15
CA PRO A 33 -4.22 -9.05 29.41
C PRO A 33 -4.86 -10.42 29.16
N ALA A 34 -5.69 -10.88 30.10
CA ALA A 34 -6.42 -12.14 29.98
C ALA A 34 -7.44 -12.10 28.83
N HIS A 35 -8.08 -10.95 28.61
CA HIS A 35 -9.04 -10.75 27.52
C HIS A 35 -8.32 -10.81 26.16
N ILE A 36 -7.18 -10.12 26.03
CA ILE A 36 -6.34 -10.17 24.83
C ILE A 36 -5.84 -11.60 24.57
N SER A 37 -5.38 -12.27 25.61
CA SER A 37 -4.85 -13.63 25.50
C SER A 37 -5.92 -14.65 25.05
N ARG A 38 -7.17 -14.50 25.50
CA ARG A 38 -8.28 -15.34 25.04
C ARG A 38 -8.64 -15.08 23.57
N LEU A 39 -8.63 -13.83 23.14
CA LEU A 39 -8.86 -13.44 21.74
C LEU A 39 -7.77 -14.02 20.82
N LEU A 40 -6.49 -13.87 21.20
CA LEU A 40 -5.36 -14.43 20.43
C LEU A 40 -5.40 -15.96 20.32
N ARG A 41 -5.91 -16.63 21.37
CA ARG A 41 -6.07 -18.10 21.39
C ARG A 41 -7.38 -18.58 20.76
N LYS A 42 -8.19 -17.69 20.20
CA LYS A 42 -9.47 -18.02 19.54
C LYS A 42 -10.46 -18.72 20.48
N LEU A 43 -10.37 -18.40 21.78
CA LEU A 43 -11.20 -19.01 22.84
C LEU A 43 -12.53 -18.28 23.06
N ILE A 44 -12.76 -17.19 22.34
CA ILE A 44 -13.96 -16.37 22.45
C ILE A 44 -14.69 -16.49 21.11
N ASP A 45 -15.95 -16.92 21.16
CA ASP A 45 -16.83 -17.01 19.98
C ASP A 45 -17.69 -15.76 19.78
N ALA A 46 -17.65 -14.82 20.74
CA ALA A 46 -18.35 -13.55 20.67
C ALA A 46 -17.41 -12.40 20.22
N ALA A 47 -17.83 -11.62 19.23
CA ALA A 47 -17.07 -10.47 18.79
C ALA A 47 -16.93 -9.42 19.92
N PRO A 48 -15.75 -8.79 20.09
CA PRO A 48 -15.60 -7.67 21.01
C PRO A 48 -16.45 -6.46 20.56
N SER A 49 -16.81 -5.59 21.50
CA SER A 49 -17.58 -4.38 21.18
C SER A 49 -16.78 -3.42 20.30
N PRO A 50 -17.43 -2.60 19.46
CA PRO A 50 -16.76 -1.57 18.66
C PRO A 50 -15.86 -0.65 19.51
N GLU A 51 -16.29 -0.29 20.71
CA GLU A 51 -15.49 0.49 21.66
C GLU A 51 -14.18 -0.22 22.05
N THR A 52 -14.26 -1.53 22.36
CA THR A 52 -13.08 -2.35 22.67
C THR A 52 -12.14 -2.46 21.46
N ILE A 53 -12.72 -2.56 20.26
CA ILE A 53 -11.97 -2.59 19.00
C ILE A 53 -11.25 -1.26 18.75
N GLY A 54 -11.88 -0.14 19.09
CA GLY A 54 -11.27 1.20 19.03
C GLY A 54 -10.02 1.29 19.90
N LYS A 55 -10.08 0.75 21.12
CA LYS A 55 -8.91 0.68 22.02
C LYS A 55 -7.78 -0.18 21.44
N PHE A 56 -8.08 -1.33 20.85
CA PHE A 56 -7.06 -2.16 20.18
C PHE A 56 -6.35 -1.40 19.05
N ALA A 57 -7.13 -0.70 18.22
CA ALA A 57 -6.61 0.08 17.09
C ALA A 57 -5.76 1.27 17.55
N GLN A 58 -6.12 1.93 18.65
CA GLN A 58 -5.39 3.09 19.16
C GLN A 58 -3.94 2.78 19.55
N GLY A 59 -3.68 1.58 20.09
CA GLY A 59 -2.34 1.11 20.44
C GLY A 59 -1.68 0.22 19.37
N ALA A 60 -2.27 0.10 18.19
CA ALA A 60 -1.86 -0.88 17.19
C ALA A 60 -0.56 -0.51 16.46
N TYR A 61 0.29 -1.49 16.24
CA TYR A 61 1.47 -1.44 15.36
C TYR A 61 1.21 -2.18 14.04
N ASN A 62 2.18 -2.13 13.13
CA ASN A 62 2.16 -2.85 11.84
C ASN A 62 0.95 -2.51 10.95
N GLY A 63 0.49 -1.26 11.00
CA GLY A 63 -0.53 -0.72 10.10
C GLY A 63 -1.95 -1.29 10.31
N VAL A 64 -2.24 -1.94 11.44
CA VAL A 64 -3.58 -2.46 11.72
C VAL A 64 -4.54 -1.32 12.06
N THR A 65 -5.60 -1.17 11.26
CA THR A 65 -6.59 -0.10 11.45
C THR A 65 -7.85 -0.59 12.16
N TYR A 66 -8.61 0.35 12.71
CA TYR A 66 -9.92 0.09 13.32
C TYR A 66 -10.87 -0.63 12.36
N GLU A 67 -10.88 -0.24 11.08
CA GLU A 67 -11.75 -0.84 10.06
C GLU A 67 -11.44 -2.32 9.83
N MET A 68 -10.16 -2.71 9.81
CA MET A 68 -9.75 -4.10 9.62
C MET A 68 -10.23 -4.99 10.77
N LEU A 69 -10.11 -4.49 12.01
CA LEU A 69 -10.59 -5.20 13.19
C LEU A 69 -12.12 -5.26 13.26
N MET A 70 -12.81 -4.19 12.83
CA MET A 70 -14.28 -4.13 12.76
C MET A 70 -14.86 -5.09 11.70
N GLN A 71 -14.16 -5.26 10.58
CA GLN A 71 -14.51 -6.24 9.55
C GLN A 71 -14.34 -7.67 10.07
N ALA A 72 -13.19 -7.99 10.66
CA ALA A 72 -12.94 -9.30 11.25
C ALA A 72 -13.91 -9.61 12.41
N ALA A 73 -14.29 -8.59 13.18
CA ALA A 73 -15.33 -8.67 14.21
C ALA A 73 -16.75 -8.90 13.66
N GLY A 74 -16.96 -8.75 12.34
CA GLY A 74 -18.26 -8.90 11.70
C GLY A 74 -19.20 -7.71 11.89
N HIS A 75 -18.69 -6.56 12.38
CA HIS A 75 -19.46 -5.32 12.59
C HIS A 75 -19.63 -4.49 11.32
N ILE A 76 -18.74 -4.65 10.34
CA ILE A 76 -18.79 -3.96 9.05
C ILE A 76 -18.71 -5.00 7.95
N ILE A 77 -19.69 -4.99 7.03
CA ILE A 77 -19.59 -5.73 5.77
C ILE A 77 -18.82 -4.82 4.82
N LYS A 78 -17.58 -5.18 4.51
CA LYS A 78 -16.98 -4.69 3.28
C LYS A 78 -17.67 -5.46 2.16
N GLU A 79 -18.38 -4.79 1.27
CA GLU A 79 -18.85 -5.40 0.02
C GLU A 79 -17.61 -5.97 -0.68
N THR A 80 -17.42 -7.27 -0.48
CA THR A 80 -16.29 -8.01 -1.01
C THR A 80 -16.77 -8.50 -2.36
N ASP A 81 -16.56 -7.68 -3.39
CA ASP A 81 -16.41 -8.26 -4.72
C ASP A 81 -15.37 -9.37 -4.58
N PRO A 82 -15.64 -10.62 -5.03
CA PRO A 82 -14.77 -11.80 -4.84
C PRO A 82 -13.35 -11.69 -5.42
N ILE A 83 -12.97 -10.52 -5.92
CA ILE A 83 -11.70 -10.20 -6.56
C ILE A 83 -10.67 -9.70 -5.53
N GLU A 84 -11.07 -9.32 -4.30
CA GLU A 84 -10.17 -8.66 -3.34
C GLU A 84 -9.08 -9.53 -2.69
N SER A 85 -9.17 -10.88 -2.69
CA SER A 85 -8.14 -11.72 -2.03
C SER A 85 -6.83 -11.86 -2.82
N VAL A 86 -6.80 -11.40 -4.08
CA VAL A 86 -5.58 -11.28 -4.92
C VAL A 86 -5.11 -9.83 -5.04
N ASN A 87 -5.89 -8.86 -4.54
CA ASN A 87 -5.68 -7.41 -4.72
C ASN A 87 -4.87 -6.74 -3.58
N SER A 88 -4.42 -7.47 -2.56
CA SER A 88 -3.72 -6.87 -1.41
C SER A 88 -2.25 -6.53 -1.67
N SER A 89 -1.66 -7.03 -2.75
CA SER A 89 -0.22 -6.87 -2.99
C SER A 89 0.17 -5.50 -3.56
N TRP A 90 -0.75 -4.76 -4.18
CA TRP A 90 -0.39 -3.73 -5.18
C TRP A 90 -1.00 -2.35 -4.93
N LYS A 91 -1.44 -2.08 -3.70
CA LYS A 91 -1.75 -0.70 -3.36
C LYS A 91 -0.42 0.00 -3.11
N CYS A 92 -0.01 0.89 -4.03
CA CYS A 92 1.04 1.85 -3.73
C CYS A 92 0.74 2.45 -2.36
N ASP A 93 1.71 2.40 -1.44
CA ASP A 93 1.53 3.00 -0.13
C ASP A 93 1.11 4.45 -0.35
N SER A 94 -0.09 4.79 0.12
CA SER A 94 -0.65 6.13 -0.06
C SER A 94 0.24 7.23 0.53
N ASN A 95 1.19 6.87 1.40
CA ASN A 95 2.23 7.77 1.89
C ASN A 95 3.33 8.01 0.85
N LEU A 96 3.82 6.96 0.18
CA LEU A 96 4.84 7.07 -0.88
C LEU A 96 4.38 7.98 -2.01
N GLU A 97 3.14 7.80 -2.48
CA GLU A 97 2.57 8.65 -3.53
C GLU A 97 2.54 10.13 -3.09
N LYS A 98 2.13 10.41 -1.85
CA LYS A 98 2.07 11.79 -1.33
C LYS A 98 3.45 12.41 -1.21
N GLU A 99 4.40 11.70 -0.61
CA GLU A 99 5.78 12.18 -0.41
C GLU A 99 6.45 12.45 -1.76
N PHE A 100 6.32 11.52 -2.71
CA PHE A 100 6.86 11.68 -4.04
C PHE A 100 6.23 12.86 -4.79
N LEU A 101 4.90 12.96 -4.79
CA LEU A 101 4.20 14.08 -5.42
C LEU A 101 4.58 15.42 -4.79
N GLN A 102 4.80 15.48 -3.47
CA GLN A 102 5.21 16.72 -2.81
C GLN A 102 6.58 17.20 -3.31
N ILE A 103 7.56 16.29 -3.41
CA ILE A 103 8.89 16.61 -3.95
C ILE A 103 8.77 17.05 -5.40
N LEU A 104 8.07 16.28 -6.22
CA LEU A 104 7.96 16.54 -7.65
C LEU A 104 7.20 17.84 -7.96
N ILE A 105 6.09 18.10 -7.26
CA ILE A 105 5.33 19.36 -7.41
C ILE A 105 6.21 20.56 -7.01
N SER A 106 7.00 20.43 -5.94
CA SER A 106 7.89 21.51 -5.51
C SER A 106 8.94 21.88 -6.56
N GLU A 107 9.39 20.89 -7.34
CA GLU A 107 10.31 21.08 -8.46
C GLU A 107 9.59 21.67 -9.68
N LEU A 108 8.41 21.14 -10.02
CA LEU A 108 7.61 21.62 -11.14
C LEU A 108 7.20 23.09 -11.00
N TYR A 109 6.98 23.58 -9.77
CA TYR A 109 6.70 25.01 -9.53
C TYR A 109 7.90 25.93 -9.72
N GLN A 110 9.13 25.40 -9.71
CA GLN A 110 10.36 26.18 -9.95
C GLN A 110 10.70 26.28 -11.44
N ASN A 111 10.03 25.51 -12.29
CA ASN A 111 10.26 25.48 -13.72
C ASN A 111 9.31 26.41 -14.49
N GLU A 112 9.72 26.83 -15.69
CA GLU A 112 8.96 27.78 -16.53
C GLU A 112 7.88 27.10 -17.40
N TYR A 113 7.79 25.77 -17.38
CA TYR A 113 6.83 25.01 -18.20
C TYR A 113 5.43 25.01 -17.58
N GLU A 114 4.39 25.09 -18.41
CA GLU A 114 3.02 24.82 -17.95
C GLU A 114 2.82 23.31 -17.80
N TRP A 115 2.17 22.90 -16.70
CA TRP A 115 1.95 21.48 -16.43
C TRP A 115 0.58 21.21 -15.80
N THR A 116 0.08 19.99 -16.03
CA THR A 116 -1.12 19.47 -15.34
C THR A 116 -0.90 18.02 -14.92
N ILE A 117 -1.44 17.64 -13.77
CA ILE A 117 -1.39 16.27 -13.26
C ILE A 117 -2.72 15.56 -13.53
N GLU A 118 -2.64 14.41 -14.19
CA GLU A 118 -3.73 13.49 -14.44
C GLU A 118 -3.45 12.20 -13.65
N LYS A 119 -4.33 11.86 -12.70
CA LYS A 119 -4.30 10.54 -12.06
C LYS A 119 -4.92 9.50 -12.97
N SER A 120 -4.32 8.32 -13.06
CA SER A 120 -4.92 7.24 -13.83
C SER A 120 -6.26 6.83 -13.23
N LYS A 121 -7.27 6.67 -14.10
CA LYS A 121 -8.62 6.27 -13.69
C LYS A 121 -8.76 4.76 -13.80
N GLY A 122 -8.40 4.03 -12.74
CA GLY A 122 -8.73 2.62 -12.58
C GLY A 122 -7.58 1.73 -12.12
N ARG A 123 -7.91 0.56 -11.55
CA ARG A 123 -6.99 -0.32 -10.79
C ARG A 123 -5.92 -1.05 -11.62
N TYR A 124 -5.94 -0.93 -12.95
CA TYR A 124 -5.04 -1.66 -13.87
C TYR A 124 -4.26 -0.75 -14.82
N TYR A 125 -4.33 0.58 -14.63
CA TYR A 125 -3.71 1.53 -15.54
C TYR A 125 -2.34 1.96 -15.02
N ILE A 126 -1.30 1.40 -15.63
CA ILE A 126 0.02 2.03 -15.66
C ILE A 126 -0.08 3.18 -16.69
N PRO A 127 0.46 4.37 -16.39
CA PRO A 127 1.19 4.74 -15.17
C PRO A 127 0.29 5.20 -14.01
N ASP A 128 0.81 5.11 -12.77
CA ASP A 128 0.15 5.68 -11.57
C ASP A 128 -0.12 7.19 -11.69
N VAL A 129 0.84 7.95 -12.23
CA VAL A 129 0.75 9.40 -12.40
C VAL A 129 1.11 9.78 -13.83
N THR A 130 0.28 10.62 -14.45
CA THR A 130 0.57 11.26 -15.74
C THR A 130 0.70 12.75 -15.56
N ILE A 131 1.75 13.33 -16.13
CA ILE A 131 1.98 14.76 -16.14
C ILE A 131 1.97 15.21 -17.59
N ARG A 132 1.05 16.10 -17.94
CA ARG A 132 1.08 16.81 -19.22
C ARG A 132 1.97 18.02 -19.05
N LEU A 133 2.90 18.19 -19.96
CA LEU A 133 3.81 19.32 -19.98
C LEU A 133 3.60 20.09 -21.29
N LYS A 134 3.71 21.42 -21.24
CA LYS A 134 3.75 22.26 -22.44
C LYS A 134 5.04 23.05 -22.48
N ASN A 135 5.50 23.32 -23.70
CA ASN A 135 6.73 24.05 -23.99
C ASN A 135 8.00 23.36 -23.47
N SER A 136 7.95 22.05 -23.21
CA SER A 136 9.09 21.21 -22.80
C SER A 136 9.49 20.23 -23.90
N GLU A 137 10.64 19.59 -23.73
CA GLU A 137 11.14 18.52 -24.62
C GLU A 137 10.15 17.36 -24.74
N TYR A 138 9.43 17.05 -23.67
CA TYR A 138 8.42 15.99 -23.61
C TYR A 138 7.03 16.61 -23.46
N SER A 139 6.01 16.09 -24.15
CA SER A 139 4.62 16.53 -23.96
C SER A 139 3.93 15.76 -22.82
N THR A 140 4.41 14.54 -22.56
CA THR A 140 3.82 13.61 -21.61
C THR A 140 4.90 12.97 -20.76
N TRP A 141 4.71 12.99 -19.45
CA TRP A 141 5.58 12.30 -18.50
C TRP A 141 4.76 11.32 -17.66
N TYR A 142 5.02 10.04 -17.87
CA TYR A 142 4.48 8.93 -17.15
C TYR A 142 5.37 8.56 -15.96
N ILE A 143 4.77 8.41 -14.79
CA ILE A 143 5.46 8.05 -13.55
C ILE A 143 4.75 6.87 -12.91
N GLU A 144 5.50 5.79 -12.75
CA GLU A 144 5.06 4.61 -12.03
C GLU A 144 5.75 4.55 -10.66
N LEU A 145 4.97 4.34 -9.60
CA LEU A 145 5.46 4.28 -8.22
C LEU A 145 5.60 2.82 -7.77
N LYS A 146 6.74 2.47 -7.19
CA LYS A 146 7.03 1.12 -6.70
C LYS A 146 7.64 1.16 -5.31
N SER A 147 6.98 0.51 -4.36
CA SER A 147 7.57 0.31 -3.03
C SER A 147 8.60 -0.83 -3.05
N SER A 148 9.65 -0.74 -2.26
CA SER A 148 10.65 -1.77 -2.03
C SER A 148 10.09 -3.15 -1.71
N HIS A 149 8.93 -3.22 -1.05
CA HIS A 149 8.21 -4.48 -0.80
C HIS A 149 7.63 -5.09 -2.09
N SER A 150 7.15 -4.25 -3.02
CA SER A 150 6.60 -4.68 -4.32
C SER A 150 7.70 -5.12 -5.29
N VAL A 151 8.88 -4.49 -5.22
CA VAL A 151 9.99 -4.77 -6.13
C VAL A 151 10.62 -6.15 -5.88
N GLN A 152 10.35 -6.84 -4.78
CA GLN A 152 10.94 -8.15 -4.46
C GLN A 152 10.21 -9.37 -5.05
N LEU A 153 8.95 -9.24 -5.49
CA LEU A 153 8.08 -10.40 -5.82
C LEU A 153 7.40 -10.22 -7.18
N HIS A 154 7.84 -10.91 -8.24
CA HIS A 154 7.15 -11.05 -9.54
C HIS A 154 6.71 -9.77 -10.30
N ASP A 155 6.87 -8.57 -9.72
CA ASP A 155 6.28 -7.33 -10.21
C ASP A 155 7.05 -6.75 -11.39
N PHE A 156 8.31 -7.15 -11.61
CA PHE A 156 9.09 -6.73 -12.78
C PHE A 156 8.47 -7.17 -14.09
N TYR A 157 8.06 -8.43 -14.22
CA TYR A 157 7.49 -8.94 -15.47
C TYR A 157 6.21 -8.20 -15.83
N ARG A 158 5.42 -7.81 -14.82
CA ARG A 158 4.18 -7.07 -15.03
C ARG A 158 4.45 -5.58 -15.28
N LEU A 159 5.43 -4.98 -14.61
CA LEU A 159 5.88 -3.61 -14.87
C LEU A 159 6.37 -3.46 -16.31
N TYR A 160 7.37 -4.24 -16.70
CA TYR A 160 7.91 -4.20 -18.05
C TYR A 160 6.87 -4.63 -19.09
N GLY A 161 6.07 -5.67 -18.80
CA GLY A 161 4.96 -6.08 -19.65
C GLY A 161 3.95 -4.95 -19.89
N ALA A 162 3.54 -4.24 -18.85
CA ALA A 162 2.64 -3.10 -18.99
C ALA A 162 3.29 -1.94 -19.76
N ILE A 163 4.56 -1.64 -19.49
CA ILE A 163 5.32 -0.62 -20.26
C ILE A 163 5.30 -0.98 -21.75
N THR A 164 5.46 -2.26 -22.13
CA THR A 164 5.39 -2.66 -23.55
C THR A 164 4.01 -2.52 -24.19
N THR A 165 2.96 -2.34 -23.39
CA THR A 165 1.60 -2.05 -23.90
C THR A 165 1.30 -0.56 -24.01
N LEU A 166 2.18 0.31 -23.52
CA LEU A 166 2.04 1.75 -23.66
C LEU A 166 2.52 2.19 -25.05
N ASP A 167 1.77 3.11 -25.65
CA ASP A 167 2.19 3.80 -26.86
C ASP A 167 3.22 4.89 -26.49
N LEU A 168 4.47 4.48 -26.31
CA LEU A 168 5.58 5.37 -25.98
C LEU A 168 6.14 6.01 -27.24
N THR A 169 5.78 7.27 -27.46
CA THR A 169 6.31 8.13 -28.51
C THR A 169 7.60 8.82 -28.08
N ALA A 170 8.35 9.41 -29.03
CA ALA A 170 9.61 10.09 -28.73
C ALA A 170 9.48 11.33 -27.81
N ASP A 171 8.27 11.91 -27.72
CA ASP A 171 7.94 13.02 -26.82
C ASP A 171 7.36 12.54 -25.47
N THR A 172 7.41 11.24 -25.19
CA THR A 172 6.96 10.65 -23.93
C THR A 172 8.16 10.27 -23.06
N LYS A 173 8.18 10.81 -21.85
CA LYS A 173 9.09 10.37 -20.79
C LYS A 173 8.40 9.34 -19.91
N PHE A 174 9.07 8.23 -19.61
CA PHE A 174 8.61 7.26 -18.60
C PHE A 174 9.60 7.21 -17.44
N SER A 175 9.11 7.19 -16.21
CA SER A 175 9.95 7.12 -15.00
C SER A 175 9.37 6.13 -14.01
N ILE A 176 10.25 5.30 -13.44
CA ILE A 176 9.92 4.40 -12.35
C ILE A 176 10.51 5.02 -11.09
N ALA A 177 9.65 5.40 -10.16
CA ALA A 177 10.04 5.98 -8.88
C ALA A 177 9.91 4.93 -7.77
N VAL A 178 10.97 4.79 -6.98
CA VAL A 178 11.08 3.80 -5.90
C VAL A 178 11.35 4.46 -4.56
N ASP A 179 10.95 3.78 -3.48
CA ASP A 179 11.11 4.26 -2.10
C ASP A 179 12.43 3.86 -1.43
N SER A 180 13.27 3.05 -2.08
CA SER A 180 14.52 2.55 -1.50
C SER A 180 15.64 2.37 -2.52
N ILE A 181 16.88 2.47 -2.04
CA ILE A 181 18.08 2.26 -2.85
C ILE A 181 18.21 0.81 -3.30
N GLU A 182 17.76 -0.15 -2.49
CA GLU A 182 17.77 -1.56 -2.81
C GLU A 182 16.84 -1.86 -3.99
N ALA A 183 15.64 -1.24 -4.01
CA ALA A 183 14.69 -1.35 -5.09
C ALA A 183 15.24 -0.74 -6.40
N PHE A 184 15.89 0.42 -6.31
CA PHE A 184 16.59 1.05 -7.42
C PHE A 184 17.70 0.16 -7.98
N ASP A 185 18.58 -0.33 -7.09
CA ASP A 185 19.68 -1.23 -7.43
C ASP A 185 19.17 -2.51 -8.08
N HIS A 186 18.07 -3.06 -7.59
CA HIS A 186 17.46 -4.25 -8.17
C HIS A 186 16.91 -3.96 -9.58
N LEU A 187 16.22 -2.84 -9.81
CA LEU A 187 15.75 -2.44 -11.14
C LEU A 187 16.90 -2.32 -12.15
N ILE A 188 18.01 -1.72 -11.74
CA ILE A 188 19.16 -1.45 -12.62
C ILE A 188 20.07 -2.66 -12.81
N LYS A 189 20.27 -3.50 -11.79
CA LYS A 189 21.17 -4.67 -11.87
C LYS A 189 20.52 -5.87 -12.54
N THR A 190 19.20 -5.99 -12.53
CA THR A 190 18.48 -7.11 -13.14
C THR A 190 17.43 -6.68 -14.18
N PRO A 191 17.81 -5.93 -15.23
CA PRO A 191 16.87 -5.60 -16.30
C PRO A 191 16.50 -6.89 -17.07
N PRO A 192 15.28 -6.96 -17.63
CA PRO A 192 14.87 -8.05 -18.50
C PRO A 192 15.91 -8.24 -19.61
N ILE A 193 16.29 -9.50 -19.85
CA ILE A 193 17.38 -9.84 -20.78
C ILE A 193 17.11 -9.23 -22.17
N SER A 194 15.86 -9.25 -22.61
CA SER A 194 15.43 -8.70 -23.91
C SER A 194 15.45 -7.17 -24.01
N LEU A 195 15.64 -6.45 -22.90
CA LEU A 195 15.71 -4.98 -22.84
C LEU A 195 17.13 -4.48 -22.51
N ARG A 196 18.12 -5.37 -22.46
CA ARG A 196 19.54 -5.02 -22.35
C ARG A 196 20.02 -4.60 -23.74
N ALA A 197 19.92 -3.30 -24.04
CA ALA A 197 20.58 -2.71 -25.20
C ALA A 197 22.11 -2.69 -25.01
#